data_AF-A0A493T658-F1
#
_entry.id   AF-A0A493T658-F1
#
_cell.length_a   1.000
_cell.length_b   1.000
_cell.length_c   1.000
_cell.angle_alpha   90.00
_cell.angle_beta   90.00
_cell.angle_gamma   90.00
#
_symmetry.space_group_name_H-M   'P 1'
#
loop_
_entity.id
_entity.type
_entity.pdbx_description
1 polymer ?
#
loop_
_entity_poly.entity_id
_entity_poly.type
_entity_poly.pdbx_seq_one_letter_code
_entity_poly.pdbx_strand_id
1 'polypeptide(L)'
;MLCCRVHPYLQVNVLVLNYFTLLAYGKDENMVQLPGGTFQMGSNSPENRNEEGPVREVTVKPFAIDKYPVTNRDFREFVREKKFKTEAEAFGWSFVFEDFVSEEMKKKVTQKLESAPWWLPIEKAFWRQPAGPGSSIKDRLDHPVLHVSCIPGETSFSQTVQTSALLMAFNLNAAYV
;
A
#
# COMPACT_ATOMS: atom_id res chain seq x y z
N MET A 1 -9.28 -6.97 19.77
CA MET A 1 -9.08 -5.63 20.39
C MET A 1 -8.61 -4.70 19.29
N LEU A 2 -9.43 -3.71 18.95
CA LEU A 2 -9.24 -2.77 17.84
C LEU A 2 -7.98 -1.92 18.01
N CYS A 3 -7.37 -1.51 16.90
CA CYS A 3 -6.67 -0.22 16.86
C CYS A 3 -7.18 0.67 15.70
N CYS A 4 -8.49 0.64 15.44
CA CYS A 4 -9.21 1.88 15.17
C CYS A 4 -9.53 2.48 16.55
N ARG A 5 -9.29 3.77 16.76
CA ARG A 5 -9.79 4.48 17.93
C ARG A 5 -11.30 4.67 17.77
N VAL A 6 -12.07 3.61 18.02
CA VAL A 6 -13.54 3.62 18.03
C VAL A 6 -13.98 3.86 19.46
N HIS A 7 -14.50 5.05 19.74
CA HIS A 7 -15.06 5.42 21.05
C HIS A 7 -16.51 4.90 21.17
N PRO A 8 -16.87 4.12 22.21
CA PRO A 8 -18.24 3.66 22.41
C PRO A 8 -19.10 4.71 23.11
N TYR A 9 -20.38 4.70 22.72
CA TYR A 9 -21.51 5.53 23.12
C TYR A 9 -21.60 5.95 24.59
N LEU A 10 -22.02 7.21 24.83
CA LEU A 10 -23.09 7.51 25.79
C LEU A 10 -23.89 8.73 25.29
N GLN A 11 -25.21 8.57 25.20
CA GLN A 11 -26.16 9.64 24.88
C GLN A 11 -26.17 10.70 25.98
N VAL A 12 -25.96 11.97 25.63
CA VAL A 12 -26.62 13.08 26.33
C VAL A 12 -27.11 14.07 25.28
N ASN A 13 -28.39 14.38 25.41
CA ASN A 13 -29.24 15.07 24.47
C ASN A 13 -29.06 16.61 24.55
N VAL A 14 -29.28 17.26 23.40
CA VAL A 14 -29.99 18.54 23.25
C VAL A 14 -29.17 19.85 23.34
N LEU A 15 -29.12 20.51 22.18
CA LEU A 15 -29.02 21.97 21.94
C LEU A 15 -27.67 22.69 22.15
N VAL A 16 -26.64 22.29 21.39
CA VAL A 16 -25.66 23.24 20.83
C VAL A 16 -25.32 22.83 19.39
N LEU A 17 -26.37 22.62 18.59
CA LEU A 17 -26.27 22.24 17.17
C LEU A 17 -25.86 23.46 16.35
N ASN A 18 -24.58 23.55 15.98
CA ASN A 18 -24.10 23.82 14.61
C ASN A 18 -22.73 24.52 14.48
N TYR A 19 -22.04 24.89 15.57
CA TYR A 19 -20.73 25.55 15.43
C TYR A 19 -19.55 24.85 16.09
N PHE A 20 -19.76 23.81 16.91
CA PHE A 20 -18.68 23.15 17.66
C PHE A 20 -18.38 21.69 17.26
N THR A 21 -19.04 21.15 16.24
CA THR A 21 -18.71 19.81 15.70
C THR A 21 -17.53 19.84 14.70
N LEU A 22 -16.88 20.99 14.51
CA LEU A 22 -15.77 21.17 13.57
C LEU A 22 -14.38 21.15 14.22
N LEU A 23 -14.27 21.03 15.56
CA LEU A 23 -13.00 21.24 16.28
C LEU A 23 -12.46 20.01 17.05
N ALA A 24 -12.80 18.78 16.62
CA ALA A 24 -12.19 17.58 17.22
C ALA A 24 -12.09 16.36 16.29
N TYR A 25 -11.93 16.57 14.98
CA TYR A 25 -11.41 15.53 14.09
C TYR A 25 -10.06 16.00 13.60
N GLY A 26 -8.99 15.35 14.04
CA GLY A 26 -7.62 15.73 13.68
C GLY A 26 -7.53 15.93 12.18
N LYS A 27 -7.28 17.17 11.76
CA LYS A 27 -7.00 17.50 10.36
C LYS A 27 -5.63 16.92 10.06
N ASP A 28 -5.57 15.62 9.78
CA ASP A 28 -4.43 15.07 9.08
C ASP A 28 -4.44 15.74 7.70
N GLU A 29 -3.54 16.70 7.49
CA GLU A 29 -3.46 17.47 6.26
C GLU A 29 -3.17 16.58 5.05
N ASN A 30 -2.76 15.33 5.28
CA ASN A 30 -2.48 14.33 4.25
C ASN A 30 -3.69 13.46 3.90
N MET A 31 -4.83 13.59 4.59
CA MET A 31 -6.07 12.88 4.25
C MET A 31 -7.10 13.80 3.58
N VAL A 32 -7.94 13.22 2.72
CA VAL A 32 -9.12 13.87 2.14
C VAL A 32 -10.38 13.19 2.66
N GLN A 33 -11.32 13.99 3.15
CA GLN A 33 -12.64 13.53 3.54
C GLN A 33 -13.53 13.44 2.29
N LEU A 34 -14.02 12.25 2.01
CA LEU A 34 -14.97 12.00 0.95
C LEU A 34 -16.36 11.77 1.58
N PRO A 35 -17.41 12.45 1.10
CA PRO A 35 -18.76 12.31 1.66
C PRO A 35 -19.38 10.92 1.41
N GLY A 36 -18.69 10.05 0.66
CA GLY A 36 -19.26 8.81 0.17
C GLY A 36 -20.33 9.07 -0.88
N GLY A 37 -21.16 8.07 -1.13
CA GLY A 37 -22.22 8.12 -2.15
C GLY A 37 -22.18 6.91 -3.06
N THR A 38 -22.98 6.99 -4.12
CA THR A 38 -23.19 5.93 -5.09
C THR A 38 -22.49 6.27 -6.39
N PHE A 39 -21.73 5.31 -6.92
CA PHE A 39 -21.01 5.47 -8.19
C PHE A 39 -20.96 4.15 -8.96
N GLN A 40 -20.61 4.24 -10.24
CA GLN A 40 -20.44 3.08 -11.11
C GLN A 40 -18.99 2.58 -11.02
N MET A 41 -18.80 1.35 -10.57
CA MET A 41 -17.50 0.70 -10.40
C MET A 41 -17.31 -0.40 -11.45
N GLY A 42 -16.12 -0.47 -12.02
CA GLY A 42 -15.78 -1.42 -13.08
C GLY A 42 -15.93 -0.82 -14.48
N SER A 43 -15.80 -1.66 -15.49
CA SER A 43 -15.87 -1.25 -16.90
C SER A 43 -16.68 -2.25 -17.73
N ASN A 44 -17.23 -1.79 -18.85
CA ASN A 44 -17.87 -2.61 -19.88
C ASN A 44 -17.11 -2.60 -21.22
N SER A 45 -15.88 -2.05 -21.25
CA SER A 45 -15.04 -2.08 -22.45
C SER A 45 -14.78 -3.53 -22.92
N PRO A 46 -14.83 -3.80 -24.23
CA PRO A 46 -14.47 -5.12 -24.77
C PRO A 46 -13.02 -5.53 -24.49
N GLU A 47 -12.14 -4.55 -24.19
CA GLU A 47 -10.73 -4.75 -23.87
C GLU A 47 -10.48 -5.03 -22.38
N ASN A 48 -11.53 -5.03 -21.56
CA ASN A 48 -11.38 -5.29 -20.13
C ASN A 48 -10.78 -6.66 -19.88
N ARG A 49 -9.89 -6.71 -18.90
CA ARG A 49 -9.54 -7.98 -18.27
C ARG A 49 -10.80 -8.54 -17.59
N ASN A 50 -10.97 -9.86 -17.62
CA ASN A 50 -12.19 -10.54 -17.16
C ASN A 50 -12.66 -10.15 -15.74
N GLU A 51 -11.77 -9.57 -14.93
CA GLU A 51 -12.00 -9.19 -13.53
C GLU A 51 -12.39 -7.71 -13.34
N GLU A 52 -12.25 -6.86 -14.37
CA GLU A 52 -12.51 -5.41 -14.29
C GLU A 52 -13.98 -5.05 -14.55
N GLY A 53 -14.75 -5.97 -15.13
CA GLY A 53 -16.17 -5.81 -15.41
C GLY A 53 -17.05 -6.79 -14.62
N PRO A 54 -18.38 -6.72 -14.82
CA PRO A 54 -19.09 -5.64 -15.49
C PRO A 54 -19.15 -4.38 -14.61
N VAL A 55 -19.60 -3.27 -15.20
CA VAL A 55 -19.99 -2.08 -14.43
C VAL A 55 -21.11 -2.44 -13.45
N ARG A 56 -20.93 -2.07 -12.19
CA ARG A 56 -21.93 -2.23 -11.13
C ARG A 56 -22.03 -0.98 -10.27
N GLU A 57 -23.23 -0.74 -9.76
CA GLU A 57 -23.46 0.34 -8.82
C GLU A 57 -22.94 -0.05 -7.42
N VAL A 58 -22.10 0.80 -6.85
CA VAL A 58 -21.52 0.62 -5.52
C VAL A 58 -21.79 1.84 -4.67
N THR A 59 -22.29 1.62 -3.45
CA THR A 59 -22.50 2.67 -2.46
C THR A 59 -21.50 2.54 -1.34
N VAL A 60 -20.77 3.62 -1.07
CA VAL A 60 -19.81 3.70 0.05
C VAL A 60 -20.26 4.76 1.05
N LYS A 61 -20.06 4.49 2.34
CA LYS A 61 -20.29 5.47 3.41
C LYS A 61 -19.22 6.57 3.33
N PRO A 62 -19.44 7.74 3.96
CA PRO A 62 -18.38 8.73 4.12
C PRO A 62 -17.12 8.12 4.72
N PHE A 63 -15.95 8.48 4.18
CA PHE A 63 -14.65 7.98 4.61
C PHE A 63 -13.53 8.98 4.32
N ALA A 64 -12.39 8.79 4.98
CA ALA A 64 -11.17 9.53 4.69
C ALA A 64 -10.20 8.62 3.91
N ILE A 65 -9.46 9.20 2.98
CA ILE A 65 -8.39 8.50 2.25
C ILE A 65 -7.13 9.36 2.18
N ASP A 66 -5.96 8.72 2.27
CA ASP A 66 -4.68 9.40 2.12
C ASP A 66 -4.53 9.99 0.71
N LYS A 67 -3.93 11.17 0.62
CA LYS A 67 -3.59 11.84 -0.65
C LYS A 67 -2.44 11.16 -1.37
N TYR A 68 -1.53 10.56 -0.61
CA TYR A 68 -0.29 9.97 -1.10
C TYR A 68 -0.13 8.55 -0.55
N PRO A 69 0.55 7.65 -1.28
CA PRO A 69 0.95 6.37 -0.71
C PRO A 69 1.84 6.56 0.52
N VAL A 70 1.79 5.60 1.44
CA VAL A 70 2.67 5.59 2.62
C VAL A 70 4.13 5.58 2.18
N THR A 71 4.91 6.54 2.68
CA THR A 71 6.30 6.71 2.26
C THR A 71 7.27 5.84 3.05
N ASN A 72 8.50 5.70 2.54
CA ASN A 72 9.60 5.07 3.27
C ASN A 72 9.89 5.77 4.61
N ARG A 73 9.70 7.09 4.68
CA ARG A 73 9.85 7.89 5.89
C ARG A 73 8.80 7.50 6.92
N ASP A 74 7.52 7.49 6.53
CA ASP A 74 6.40 7.16 7.42
C ASP A 74 6.53 5.74 7.96
N PHE A 75 6.82 4.79 7.06
CA PHE A 75 7.00 3.40 7.43
C PHE A 75 8.20 3.18 8.35
N ARG A 76 9.29 3.93 8.15
CA ARG A 76 10.44 3.90 9.06
C ARG A 76 10.06 4.34 10.46
N GLU A 77 9.28 5.41 10.62
CA GLU A 77 8.85 5.85 11.95
C GLU A 77 7.92 4.82 12.59
N PHE A 78 7.00 4.23 11.83
CA PHE A 78 6.16 3.11 12.29
C PHE A 78 7.00 1.93 12.81
N VAL A 79 7.98 1.47 12.03
CA VAL A 79 8.87 0.36 12.43
C VAL A 79 9.70 0.74 13.67
N ARG A 80 10.17 1.98 13.78
CA ARG A 80 10.95 2.44 14.93
C ARG A 80 10.13 2.44 16.22
N GLU A 81 8.87 2.85 16.15
CA GLU A 81 7.96 2.89 17.28
C GLU A 81 7.48 1.49 17.67
N LYS A 82 6.94 0.73 16.71
CA LYS A 82 6.30 -0.56 16.97
C LYS A 82 7.27 -1.75 17.01
N LYS A 83 8.53 -1.54 16.63
CA LYS A 83 9.53 -2.62 16.42
C LYS A 83 9.01 -3.70 15.47
N PHE A 84 8.23 -3.27 14.48
CA PHE A 84 7.59 -4.15 13.51
C PHE A 84 8.64 -4.79 12.58
N LYS A 85 8.42 -6.06 12.24
CA LYS A 85 9.26 -6.82 11.29
C LYS A 85 8.36 -7.27 10.15
N THR A 86 8.72 -6.93 8.91
CA THR A 86 7.91 -7.31 7.74
C THR A 86 8.02 -8.80 7.45
N GLU A 87 7.05 -9.34 6.70
CA GLU A 87 7.12 -10.71 6.22
C GLU A 87 8.34 -10.94 5.33
N ALA A 88 8.71 -9.99 4.47
CA ALA A 88 9.94 -10.07 3.67
C ALA A 88 11.19 -10.21 4.55
N GLU A 89 11.25 -9.51 5.69
CA GLU A 89 12.33 -9.66 6.67
C GLU A 89 12.26 -11.01 7.43
N ALA A 90 11.07 -11.61 7.56
CA ALA A 90 10.87 -12.90 8.22
C ALA A 90 11.20 -14.08 7.29
N PHE A 91 10.74 -14.05 6.04
CA PHE A 91 11.07 -15.02 5.01
C PHE A 91 12.51 -14.88 4.52
N GLY A 92 13.08 -13.67 4.58
CA GLY A 92 14.46 -13.39 4.20
C GLY A 92 14.66 -13.14 2.71
N TRP A 93 13.57 -12.95 1.94
CA TRP A 93 13.63 -12.64 0.51
C TRP A 93 12.35 -11.90 0.07
N SER A 94 12.42 -11.24 -1.09
CA SER A 94 11.26 -10.67 -1.77
C SER A 94 11.49 -10.60 -3.28
N PHE A 95 10.46 -10.26 -4.05
CA PHE A 95 10.57 -10.16 -5.51
C PHE A 95 11.09 -8.80 -5.94
N VAL A 96 12.12 -8.78 -6.78
CA VAL A 96 12.69 -7.56 -7.35
C VAL A 96 12.62 -7.65 -8.87
N PHE A 97 12.27 -6.54 -9.52
CA PHE A 97 12.25 -6.45 -10.98
C PHE A 97 13.67 -6.56 -11.53
N GLU A 98 13.85 -7.38 -12.58
CA GLU A 98 15.17 -7.80 -13.05
C GLU A 98 16.11 -6.63 -13.40
N ASP A 99 15.61 -5.52 -13.94
CA ASP A 99 16.45 -4.38 -14.32
C ASP A 99 17.10 -3.67 -13.12
N PHE A 100 16.58 -3.86 -11.91
CA PHE A 100 17.18 -3.29 -10.68
C PHE A 100 18.11 -4.27 -9.97
N VAL A 101 18.28 -5.48 -10.49
CA VAL A 101 19.14 -6.51 -9.92
C VAL A 101 20.48 -6.50 -10.64
N SER A 102 21.59 -6.52 -9.89
CA SER A 102 22.91 -6.63 -10.50
C SER A 102 23.10 -7.98 -11.22
N GLU A 103 23.90 -7.99 -12.29
CA GLU A 103 24.19 -9.22 -13.05
C GLU A 103 24.79 -10.34 -12.18
N GLU A 104 25.54 -9.98 -11.14
CA GLU A 104 26.09 -10.93 -10.17
C GLU A 104 24.99 -11.63 -9.35
N MET A 105 23.94 -10.89 -8.98
CA MET A 105 22.80 -11.45 -8.25
C MET A 105 21.89 -12.25 -9.18
N LYS A 106 21.67 -11.78 -10.42
CA LYS A 106 20.88 -12.51 -11.43
C LYS A 106 21.41 -13.92 -11.67
N LYS A 107 22.73 -14.11 -11.72
CA LYS A 107 23.38 -15.42 -11.89
C LYS A 107 23.11 -16.40 -10.74
N LYS A 108 22.76 -15.90 -9.55
CA LYS A 108 22.48 -16.73 -8.36
C LYS A 108 21.01 -17.13 -8.26
N VAL A 109 20.13 -16.51 -9.06
CA VAL A 109 18.70 -16.81 -9.06
C VAL A 109 18.47 -18.12 -9.81
N THR A 110 18.08 -19.16 -9.06
CA THR A 110 17.82 -20.50 -9.60
C THR A 110 16.35 -20.73 -9.96
N GLN A 111 15.45 -19.94 -9.39
CA GLN A 111 14.00 -20.07 -9.57
C GLN A 111 13.44 -18.79 -10.17
N LYS A 112 12.78 -18.92 -11.32
CA LYS A 112 11.99 -17.85 -11.94
C LYS A 112 10.55 -18.30 -12.05
N LEU A 113 9.62 -17.35 -11.89
CA LEU A 113 8.21 -17.60 -12.15
C LEU A 113 8.01 -17.71 -13.68
N GLU A 114 7.52 -18.85 -14.17
CA GLU A 114 7.28 -19.05 -15.60
C GLU A 114 6.30 -18.01 -16.18
N SER A 115 5.29 -17.63 -15.40
CA SER A 115 4.29 -16.64 -15.80
C SER A 115 4.80 -15.19 -15.76
N ALA A 116 5.90 -14.93 -15.07
CA ALA A 116 6.46 -13.59 -14.89
C ALA A 116 7.99 -13.64 -14.67
N PRO A 117 8.78 -13.98 -15.70
CA PRO A 117 10.21 -14.24 -15.58
C PRO A 117 11.05 -13.00 -15.19
N TRP A 118 10.48 -11.80 -15.34
CA TRP A 118 11.08 -10.52 -14.97
C TRP A 118 11.05 -10.22 -13.46
N TRP A 119 10.36 -11.05 -12.66
CA TRP A 119 10.39 -10.95 -11.20
C TRP A 119 11.33 -12.00 -10.62
N LEU A 120 12.41 -11.54 -10.00
CA LEU A 120 13.44 -12.39 -9.44
C LEU A 120 13.29 -12.49 -7.92
N PRO A 121 13.29 -13.68 -7.32
CA PRO A 121 13.35 -13.83 -5.88
C PRO A 121 14.76 -13.46 -5.40
N ILE A 122 14.91 -12.32 -4.73
CA ILE A 122 16.18 -11.82 -4.23
C ILE A 122 16.23 -11.96 -2.71
N GLU A 123 17.24 -12.69 -2.23
CA GLU A 123 17.53 -12.79 -0.81
C GLU A 123 17.84 -11.43 -0.21
N LYS A 124 17.35 -11.18 1.00
CA LYS A 124 17.52 -9.92 1.75
C LYS A 124 17.02 -8.69 0.98
N ALA A 125 16.08 -8.87 0.06
CA ALA A 125 15.25 -7.77 -0.45
C ALA A 125 14.08 -7.51 0.51
N PHE A 126 14.01 -6.29 1.03
CA PHE A 126 12.94 -5.83 1.93
C PHE A 126 12.86 -4.31 1.89
N TRP A 127 11.94 -3.70 2.64
CA TRP A 127 11.61 -2.27 2.52
C TRP A 127 12.81 -1.31 2.63
N ARG A 128 13.85 -1.61 3.45
CA ARG A 128 15.07 -0.76 3.55
C ARG A 128 16.09 -1.01 2.46
N GLN A 129 16.01 -2.15 1.78
CA GLN A 129 16.90 -2.61 0.72
C GLN A 129 16.06 -3.12 -0.46
N PRO A 130 15.38 -2.21 -1.18
CA PRO A 130 14.33 -2.59 -2.13
C PRO A 130 14.83 -3.33 -3.36
N ALA A 131 16.12 -3.24 -3.68
CA ALA A 131 16.75 -4.02 -4.76
C ALA A 131 17.68 -5.12 -4.24
N GLY A 132 17.57 -5.49 -2.96
CA GLY A 132 18.43 -6.47 -2.30
C GLY A 132 19.73 -5.87 -1.73
N PRO A 133 20.69 -6.73 -1.34
CA PRO A 133 21.93 -6.33 -0.68
C PRO A 133 22.68 -5.23 -1.44
N GLY A 134 23.10 -4.19 -0.72
CA GLY A 134 23.79 -3.03 -1.29
C GLY A 134 22.86 -1.88 -1.70
N SER A 135 21.55 -2.14 -1.85
CA SER A 135 20.56 -1.07 -2.06
C SER A 135 20.15 -0.37 -0.76
N SER A 136 19.57 0.83 -0.87
CA SER A 136 19.11 1.63 0.26
C SER A 136 17.95 2.54 -0.12
N ILE A 137 17.28 3.09 0.90
CA ILE A 137 16.20 4.10 0.78
C ILE A 137 16.63 5.52 1.18
N LYS A 138 17.93 5.75 1.44
CA LYS A 138 18.44 7.03 1.99
C LYS A 138 18.11 8.24 1.10
N ASP A 139 18.16 8.05 -0.20
CA ASP A 139 17.85 9.01 -1.25
C ASP A 139 16.37 8.98 -1.68
N ARG A 140 15.55 8.09 -1.10
CA ARG A 140 14.16 7.80 -1.53
C ARG A 140 13.17 7.78 -0.36
N LEU A 141 13.37 8.64 0.63
CA LEU A 141 12.54 8.66 1.84
C LEU A 141 11.08 9.05 1.56
N ASP A 142 10.83 9.87 0.53
CA ASP A 142 9.49 10.32 0.17
C ASP A 142 8.85 9.47 -0.94
N HIS A 143 9.53 8.39 -1.35
CA HIS A 143 8.95 7.39 -2.25
C HIS A 143 8.03 6.42 -1.48
N PRO A 144 7.03 5.82 -2.15
CA PRO A 144 6.22 4.77 -1.56
C PRO A 144 7.07 3.63 -1.00
N VAL A 145 6.69 3.13 0.17
CA VAL A 145 7.33 1.95 0.75
C VAL A 145 7.01 0.70 -0.09
N LEU A 146 8.00 -0.16 -0.28
CA LEU A 146 7.89 -1.41 -1.06
C LEU A 146 8.18 -2.63 -0.18
N HIS A 147 7.90 -3.84 -0.68
CA HIS A 147 8.12 -5.13 0.02
C HIS A 147 7.37 -5.24 1.36
N VAL A 148 6.17 -4.66 1.41
CA VAL A 148 5.24 -4.76 2.53
C VAL A 148 4.03 -5.57 2.06
N SER A 149 3.67 -6.59 2.84
CA SER A 149 2.53 -7.44 2.55
C SER A 149 1.29 -7.02 3.33
N CYS A 150 0.13 -7.47 2.84
CA CYS A 150 -1.13 -7.40 3.57
C CYS A 150 -1.06 -8.37 4.76
N ILE A 151 -1.19 -7.87 5.98
CA ILE A 151 -1.27 -8.71 7.18
C ILE A 151 -2.72 -9.21 7.32
N PRO A 152 -2.97 -10.53 7.44
CA PRO A 152 -4.31 -11.05 7.68
C PRO A 152 -4.86 -10.52 9.02
N GLY A 153 -5.95 -9.76 8.97
CA GLY A 153 -6.68 -9.29 10.16
C GLY A 153 -6.54 -7.81 10.51
N GLU A 154 -5.66 -7.06 9.84
CA GLU A 154 -5.66 -5.60 9.88
C GLU A 154 -6.34 -5.08 8.61
N THR A 155 -7.39 -4.25 8.75
CA THR A 155 -8.18 -3.71 7.62
C THR A 155 -7.46 -2.57 6.89
N SER A 156 -6.13 -2.61 6.82
CA SER A 156 -5.30 -1.59 6.20
C SER A 156 -4.15 -2.30 5.49
N PHE A 157 -4.01 -2.01 4.20
CA PHE A 157 -3.19 -2.69 3.19
C PHE A 157 -3.87 -3.89 2.54
N SER A 158 -4.88 -3.60 1.72
CA SER A 158 -5.54 -4.60 0.86
C SER A 158 -4.54 -5.23 -0.12
N GLN A 159 -4.45 -6.57 -0.03
CA GLN A 159 -3.96 -7.55 -1.00
C GLN A 159 -2.89 -7.05 -2.00
N THR A 160 -1.61 -7.31 -1.75
CA THR A 160 -0.62 -7.25 -2.84
C THR A 160 0.66 -8.01 -2.55
N VAL A 161 0.62 -9.35 -2.67
CA VAL A 161 1.83 -10.15 -2.94
C VAL A 161 1.78 -10.78 -4.35
N GLN A 162 0.61 -10.84 -5.01
CA GLN A 162 0.50 -11.34 -6.39
C GLN A 162 0.05 -10.30 -7.42
N THR A 163 -0.64 -9.24 -7.03
CA THR A 163 -1.11 -8.17 -7.96
C THR A 163 -0.18 -6.95 -8.04
N SER A 164 0.79 -6.80 -7.12
CA SER A 164 1.69 -5.64 -7.03
C SER A 164 2.79 -5.71 -8.08
N ALA A 165 3.13 -6.92 -8.50
CA ALA A 165 4.02 -7.19 -9.62
C ALA A 165 3.54 -6.56 -10.94
N LEU A 166 2.22 -6.37 -11.12
CA LEU A 166 1.64 -5.74 -12.30
C LEU A 166 1.48 -4.21 -12.14
N LEU A 167 1.20 -3.73 -10.92
CA LEU A 167 1.06 -2.30 -10.63
C LEU A 167 2.40 -1.56 -10.46
N MET A 168 3.47 -2.22 -9.99
CA MET A 168 4.80 -1.62 -9.90
C MET A 168 5.43 -1.36 -11.28
N ALA A 169 5.14 -2.20 -12.28
CA ALA A 169 5.60 -1.99 -13.65
C ALA A 169 4.99 -0.71 -14.29
N PHE A 170 3.76 -0.34 -13.91
CA PHE A 170 3.13 0.90 -14.38
C PHE A 170 3.66 2.15 -13.67
N ASN A 171 4.00 2.06 -12.38
CA ASN A 171 4.42 3.24 -11.60
C ASN A 171 5.90 3.62 -11.80
N LEU A 172 6.75 2.68 -12.21
CA LEU A 172 8.15 2.98 -12.55
C LEU A 172 8.30 3.77 -13.85
N ASN A 173 7.32 3.70 -14.76
CA ASN A 173 7.32 4.50 -15.98
C ASN A 173 6.89 5.96 -15.74
N ALA A 174 6.21 6.25 -14.63
CA ALA A 174 5.80 7.61 -14.27
C ALA A 174 6.85 8.38 -13.44
N ALA A 175 7.89 7.68 -12.95
CA ALA A 175 9.01 8.29 -12.23
C ALA A 175 10.26 8.51 -13.10
N TYR A 176 10.21 8.14 -14.38
CA TYR A 176 11.31 8.26 -15.36
C TYR A 176 10.87 8.92 -16.69
N VAL A 177 9.86 9.79 -16.66
CA VAL A 177 9.57 10.79 -17.70
C VAL A 177 9.48 12.17 -17.06
#